data_AF-A0A925XUT0-F1
#
_entry.id   AF-A0A925XUT0-F1
#
_cell.length_a   1.000
_cell.length_b   1.000
_cell.length_c   1.000
_cell.angle_alpha   90.00
_cell.angle_beta   90.00
_cell.angle_gamma   90.00
#
_symmetry.space_group_name_H-M   'P 1'
#
loop_
_entity.id
_entity.type
_entity.pdbx_description
1 polymer ?
#
loop_
_entity_poly.entity_id
_entity_poly.type
_entity_poly.pdbx_seq_one_letter_code
_entity_poly.pdbx_strand_id
1 'polypeptide(L)'
;MDSPNSKNYADYESFLTEDTPREPAQETGAVNTESASEPVHHREHSSVKERIDSTMDTAASKLRDVASKTERSARGTEAYGPASKVSEQLRRGAGYLESTNVDTVLVKTRDTVRRNPLATMGAAFGIGFLIALVLRK
;
A
#
# COMPACT_ATOMS: atom_id res chain seq x y z
N MET A 1 54.00 -42.71 -1.89
CA MET A 1 53.21 -42.65 -0.63
C MET A 1 52.95 -41.17 -0.39
N ASP A 2 51.85 -40.70 -0.98
CA ASP A 2 51.41 -39.32 -0.96
C ASP A 2 50.36 -39.14 0.14
N SER A 3 50.56 -38.16 1.03
CA SER A 3 49.57 -37.10 1.27
C SER A 3 50.07 -36.11 2.35
N PRO A 4 49.94 -34.79 2.09
CA PRO A 4 50.43 -33.73 2.97
C PRO A 4 49.37 -33.21 3.96
N ASN A 5 49.88 -32.75 5.10
CA ASN A 5 49.48 -31.54 5.85
C ASN A 5 47.98 -31.16 5.87
N SER A 6 47.21 -31.75 6.78
CA SER A 6 45.89 -31.25 7.18
C SER A 6 46.05 -29.99 8.04
N LYS A 7 45.93 -28.82 7.41
CA LYS A 7 45.76 -27.56 8.15
C LYS A 7 44.43 -27.64 8.90
N ASN A 8 44.50 -27.52 10.22
CA ASN A 8 43.35 -27.40 11.11
C ASN A 8 42.56 -26.12 10.75
N TYR A 9 41.34 -26.28 10.27
CA TYR A 9 40.37 -25.21 9.99
C TYR A 9 39.40 -25.00 11.17
N ALA A 10 39.88 -25.15 12.40
CA ALA A 10 39.05 -25.09 13.60
C ALA A 10 39.03 -23.70 14.28
N ASP A 11 39.60 -22.67 13.67
CA ASP A 11 39.97 -21.43 14.36
C ASP A 11 39.18 -20.18 13.94
N TYR A 12 37.97 -20.36 13.39
CA TYR A 12 37.10 -19.22 13.00
C TYR A 12 36.16 -18.75 14.10
N GLU A 13 36.08 -19.46 15.24
CA GLU A 13 35.19 -19.09 16.36
C GLU A 13 35.81 -18.00 17.27
N SER A 14 37.10 -17.68 17.11
CA SER A 14 37.82 -16.75 17.99
C SER A 14 37.69 -15.26 17.61
N PHE A 15 36.96 -14.92 16.54
CA PHE A 15 36.78 -13.53 16.08
C PHE A 15 35.40 -12.92 16.41
N LEU A 16 34.54 -13.60 17.17
CA LEU A 16 33.19 -13.10 17.48
C LEU A 16 32.90 -12.84 18.95
N THR A 17 33.89 -12.96 19.84
CA THR A 17 33.73 -12.60 21.26
C THR A 17 34.73 -11.51 21.63
N GLU A 18 34.43 -10.27 21.21
CA GLU A 18 35.09 -9.08 21.74
C GLU A 18 34.29 -8.57 22.93
N ASP A 19 34.93 -8.67 24.10
CA ASP A 19 34.55 -8.06 25.37
C ASP A 19 34.16 -6.59 25.19
N THR A 20 32.99 -6.19 25.72
CA THR A 20 32.72 -4.80 26.08
C THR A 20 32.33 -4.70 27.56
N PRO A 21 32.87 -3.71 28.31
CA PRO A 21 32.85 -3.72 29.78
C PRO A 21 31.47 -3.41 30.37
N ARG A 22 31.13 -4.06 31.49
CA ARG A 22 30.00 -3.69 32.35
C ARG A 22 30.35 -2.44 33.17
N GLU A 23 29.67 -1.33 32.91
CA GLU A 23 29.46 -0.22 33.86
C GLU A 23 27.96 0.15 33.94
N PRO A 24 27.43 0.59 35.10
CA PRO A 24 26.00 0.75 35.33
C PRO A 24 25.49 2.17 35.06
N ALA A 25 24.19 2.24 34.75
CA ALA A 25 23.26 3.37 34.92
C ALA A 25 22.97 4.29 33.71
N GLN A 26 21.68 4.23 33.33
CA GLN A 26 20.82 5.24 32.70
C GLN A 26 21.01 5.51 31.20
N GLU A 27 19.99 5.12 30.41
CA GLU A 27 19.13 6.03 29.60
C GLU A 27 18.60 5.35 28.31
N THR A 28 17.29 5.03 28.32
CA THR A 28 16.32 4.96 27.20
C THR A 28 16.48 4.01 25.99
N GLY A 29 15.40 3.24 25.72
CA GLY A 29 15.03 2.68 24.40
C GLY A 29 15.34 1.18 24.23
N ALA A 30 14.37 0.27 24.37
CA ALA A 30 13.58 -0.32 23.26
C ALA A 30 14.49 -0.97 22.18
N VAL A 31 14.48 -2.28 21.92
CA VAL A 31 13.35 -3.20 21.66
C VAL A 31 13.83 -4.65 21.82
N ASN A 32 13.07 -5.43 22.59
CA ASN A 32 13.18 -6.90 22.68
C ASN A 32 12.82 -7.55 21.33
N THR A 33 13.70 -8.39 20.78
CA THR A 33 13.35 -9.35 19.74
C THR A 33 13.42 -10.74 20.35
N GLU A 34 12.32 -11.17 20.97
CA GLU A 34 12.14 -12.54 21.41
C GLU A 34 10.98 -13.15 20.62
N SER A 35 11.32 -14.18 19.84
CA SER A 35 10.36 -14.98 19.09
C SER A 35 9.51 -15.80 20.07
N ALA A 36 8.21 -15.51 20.12
CA ALA A 36 7.21 -16.41 20.68
C ALA A 36 6.08 -16.55 19.66
N SER A 37 5.93 -17.78 19.19
CA SER A 37 4.85 -18.27 18.34
C SER A 37 3.48 -18.07 19.02
N GLU A 38 2.53 -17.41 18.36
CA GLU A 38 1.09 -17.77 18.27
C GLU A 38 0.28 -16.73 17.47
N PRO A 39 -0.85 -17.12 16.82
CA PRO A 39 -1.36 -16.47 15.62
C PRO A 39 -2.23 -15.25 15.94
N VAL A 40 -1.73 -14.06 15.66
CA VAL A 40 -2.53 -12.82 15.58
C VAL A 40 -3.04 -12.64 14.15
N HIS A 41 -3.87 -13.57 13.66
CA HIS A 41 -4.59 -13.37 12.40
C HIS A 41 -6.08 -13.43 12.71
N HIS A 42 -6.78 -12.30 12.56
CA HIS A 42 -8.17 -12.17 12.06
C HIS A 42 -8.91 -10.88 12.46
N ARG A 43 -8.39 -10.03 13.36
CA ARG A 43 -9.11 -8.79 13.77
C ARG A 43 -8.75 -7.50 13.04
N GLU A 44 -7.58 -7.38 12.42
CA GLU A 44 -7.20 -6.14 11.70
C GLU A 44 -7.78 -6.05 10.28
N HIS A 45 -7.97 -7.19 9.60
CA HIS A 45 -8.44 -7.17 8.22
C HIS A 45 -9.88 -6.63 8.10
N SER A 46 -10.73 -6.88 9.11
CA SER A 46 -12.10 -6.36 9.12
C SER A 46 -12.15 -4.85 9.25
N SER A 47 -11.28 -4.24 10.06
CA SER A 47 -11.29 -2.79 10.29
C SER A 47 -10.71 -2.01 9.11
N VAL A 48 -9.68 -2.54 8.44
CA VAL A 48 -9.16 -1.96 7.20
C VAL A 48 -10.17 -2.09 6.07
N LYS A 49 -10.83 -3.24 5.95
CA LYS A 49 -11.88 -3.46 4.96
C LYS A 49 -13.06 -2.50 5.16
N GLU A 50 -13.57 -2.36 6.38
CA GLU A 50 -14.69 -1.45 6.69
C GLU A 50 -14.34 0.02 6.40
N ARG A 51 -13.08 0.42 6.65
CA ARG A 51 -12.57 1.75 6.27
C ARG A 51 -12.47 1.93 4.76
N ILE A 52 -12.06 0.91 4.03
CA ILE A 52 -12.00 0.96 2.56
C ILE A 52 -13.41 1.00 1.98
N ASP A 53 -14.32 0.13 2.43
CA ASP A 53 -15.72 0.09 1.99
C ASP A 53 -16.40 1.46 2.23
N SER A 54 -16.29 2.02 3.44
CA SER A 54 -16.82 3.36 3.74
C SER A 54 -16.17 4.49 2.93
N THR A 55 -14.87 4.38 2.62
CA THR A 55 -14.17 5.33 1.75
C THR A 55 -14.65 5.21 0.30
N MET A 56 -14.91 3.99 -0.18
CA MET A 56 -15.42 3.71 -1.53
C MET A 56 -16.84 4.25 -1.69
N ASP A 57 -17.71 4.04 -0.70
CA ASP A 57 -19.07 4.61 -0.68
C ASP A 57 -19.05 6.13 -0.68
N THR A 58 -18.16 6.72 0.13
CA THR A 58 -17.94 8.17 0.17
C THR A 58 -17.43 8.69 -1.17
N ALA A 59 -16.47 7.99 -1.77
CA ALA A 59 -15.91 8.35 -3.07
C ALA A 59 -16.95 8.22 -4.19
N ALA A 60 -17.73 7.14 -4.22
CA ALA A 60 -18.82 6.92 -5.18
C ALA A 60 -19.87 8.04 -5.08
N SER A 61 -20.24 8.42 -3.85
CA SER A 61 -21.16 9.54 -3.59
C SER A 61 -20.60 10.86 -4.13
N LYS A 62 -19.33 11.17 -3.81
CA LYS A 62 -18.66 12.38 -4.31
C LYS A 62 -18.53 12.40 -5.83
N LEU A 63 -18.23 11.27 -6.46
CA LEU A 63 -18.16 11.15 -7.91
C LEU A 63 -19.53 11.41 -8.55
N ARG A 64 -20.61 10.91 -7.94
CA ARG A 64 -21.99 11.15 -8.39
C ARG A 64 -22.40 12.62 -8.22
N ASP A 65 -21.97 13.26 -7.14
CA ASP A 65 -22.20 14.70 -6.91
C ASP A 65 -21.45 15.55 -7.92
N VAL A 66 -20.17 15.26 -8.17
CA VAL A 66 -19.36 15.95 -9.18
C VAL A 66 -19.96 15.74 -10.58
N ALA A 67 -20.37 14.52 -10.93
CA ALA A 67 -21.04 14.24 -12.19
C ALA A 67 -22.30 15.10 -12.36
N SER A 68 -23.15 15.14 -11.32
CA SER A 68 -24.40 15.90 -11.32
C SER A 68 -24.17 17.41 -11.35
N LYS A 69 -23.08 17.89 -10.72
CA LYS A 69 -22.69 19.30 -10.72
C LYS A 69 -22.12 19.72 -12.07
N THR A 70 -21.27 18.88 -12.66
CA THR A 70 -20.69 19.08 -14.00
C THR A 70 -21.78 19.11 -15.06
N GLU A 71 -22.74 18.18 -15.02
CA GLU A 71 -23.86 18.17 -15.96
C GLU A 71 -24.73 19.42 -15.80
N ARG A 72 -25.10 19.79 -14.56
CA ARG A 72 -25.88 21.02 -14.28
C ARG A 72 -25.15 22.28 -14.71
N SER A 73 -23.84 22.38 -14.47
CA SER A 73 -23.03 23.54 -14.82
C SER A 73 -22.82 23.68 -16.33
N ALA A 74 -22.86 22.59 -17.08
CA ALA A 74 -22.64 22.60 -18.52
C ALA A 74 -23.95 22.70 -19.32
N ARG A 75 -25.13 22.52 -18.71
CA ARG A 75 -26.43 22.71 -19.38
C ARG A 75 -26.52 24.11 -19.97
N GLY A 76 -26.87 24.18 -21.26
CA GLY A 76 -27.00 25.44 -21.99
C GLY A 76 -25.68 26.04 -22.48
N THR A 77 -24.55 25.32 -22.33
CA THR A 77 -23.24 25.74 -22.86
C THR A 77 -22.76 24.78 -23.95
N GLU A 78 -21.86 25.23 -24.82
CA GLU A 78 -21.18 24.37 -25.82
C GLU A 78 -20.37 23.23 -25.16
N ALA A 79 -20.03 23.39 -23.88
CA ALA A 79 -19.34 22.39 -23.07
C ALA A 79 -20.24 21.22 -22.61
N TYR A 80 -21.55 21.24 -22.89
CA TYR A 80 -22.47 20.18 -22.50
C TYR A 80 -22.08 18.80 -23.06
N GLY A 81 -21.66 18.74 -24.32
CA GLY A 81 -21.22 17.49 -24.97
C GLY A 81 -20.03 16.84 -24.24
N PRO A 82 -18.90 17.54 -24.06
CA PRO A 82 -17.78 17.04 -23.26
C PRO A 82 -18.15 16.75 -21.79
N ALA A 83 -18.91 17.63 -21.15
CA ALA A 83 -19.30 17.49 -19.75
C ALA A 83 -20.20 16.27 -19.49
N SER A 84 -21.10 15.94 -20.43
CA SER A 84 -21.93 14.74 -20.36
C SER A 84 -21.11 13.45 -20.46
N LYS A 85 -20.03 13.44 -21.27
CA LYS A 85 -19.12 12.29 -21.34
C LYS A 85 -18.34 12.12 -20.04
N VAL A 86 -17.90 13.22 -19.44
CA VAL A 86 -17.20 13.20 -18.16
C VAL A 86 -18.15 12.75 -17.05
N SER A 87 -19.37 13.27 -16.98
CA SER A 87 -20.36 12.86 -15.97
C SER A 87 -20.72 11.38 -16.09
N GLU A 88 -20.85 10.87 -17.31
CA GLU A 88 -21.09 9.45 -17.58
C GLU A 88 -19.91 8.57 -17.12
N GLN A 89 -18.67 8.99 -17.40
CA GLN A 89 -17.48 8.29 -16.91
C GLN A 89 -17.40 8.30 -15.38
N LEU A 90 -17.70 9.43 -14.74
CA LEU A 90 -17.75 9.55 -13.28
C LEU A 90 -18.83 8.64 -12.68
N ARG A 91 -20.00 8.54 -13.34
CA ARG A 91 -21.11 7.68 -12.89
C ARG A 91 -20.78 6.20 -13.03
N ARG A 92 -20.10 5.80 -14.12
CA ARG A 92 -19.55 4.45 -14.28
C ARG A 92 -18.48 4.15 -13.23
N GLY A 93 -17.60 5.11 -12.95
CA GLY A 93 -16.61 5.00 -11.88
C GLY A 93 -17.26 4.79 -10.52
N ALA A 94 -18.29 5.58 -10.19
CA ALA A 94 -19.05 5.41 -8.96
C ALA A 94 -19.72 4.03 -8.86
N GLY A 95 -20.36 3.56 -9.94
CA GLY A 95 -20.96 2.23 -9.97
C GLY A 95 -19.94 1.10 -9.88
N TYR A 96 -18.75 1.29 -10.45
CA TYR A 96 -17.64 0.35 -10.26
C TYR A 96 -17.19 0.31 -8.80
N LEU A 97 -17.01 1.46 -8.15
CA LEU A 97 -16.64 1.54 -6.74
C LEU A 97 -17.69 0.86 -5.83
N GLU A 98 -18.97 1.09 -6.09
CA GLU A 98 -20.10 0.54 -5.31
C GLU A 98 -20.26 -0.99 -5.48
N SER A 99 -19.95 -1.51 -6.67
CA SER A 99 -20.07 -2.96 -6.96
C SER A 99 -18.79 -3.77 -6.72
N THR A 100 -17.68 -3.09 -6.45
CA THR A 100 -16.37 -3.73 -6.34
C THR A 100 -16.16 -4.30 -4.94
N ASN A 101 -16.05 -5.63 -4.86
CA ASN A 101 -15.64 -6.30 -3.63
C ASN A 101 -14.15 -6.09 -3.37
N VAL A 102 -13.83 -5.37 -2.28
CA VAL A 102 -12.46 -5.00 -1.90
C VAL A 102 -11.56 -6.23 -1.73
N ASP A 103 -12.09 -7.36 -1.25
CA ASP A 103 -11.32 -8.60 -1.09
C ASP A 103 -10.78 -9.13 -2.42
N THR A 104 -11.60 -9.08 -3.48
CA THR A 104 -11.20 -9.53 -4.82
C THR A 104 -10.13 -8.61 -5.42
N VAL A 105 -10.24 -7.30 -5.17
CA VAL A 105 -9.26 -6.32 -5.64
C VAL A 105 -7.94 -6.48 -4.91
N LEU A 106 -7.97 -6.71 -3.60
CA LEU A 106 -6.75 -6.80 -2.80
C LEU A 106 -5.91 -8.03 -3.20
N VAL A 107 -6.57 -9.18 -3.41
CA VAL A 107 -5.92 -10.41 -3.88
C VAL A 107 -5.32 -10.20 -5.28
N LYS A 108 -6.09 -9.68 -6.23
CA LYS A 108 -5.61 -9.41 -7.60
C LYS A 108 -4.48 -8.38 -7.64
N THR A 109 -4.57 -7.35 -6.80
CA THR A 109 -3.54 -6.30 -6.70
C THR A 109 -2.25 -6.89 -6.17
N ARG A 110 -2.30 -7.68 -5.08
CA ARG A 110 -1.12 -8.33 -4.51
C ARG A 110 -0.42 -9.24 -5.52
N ASP A 111 -1.17 -10.00 -6.30
CA ASP A 111 -0.60 -10.85 -7.36
C ASP A 111 0.00 -10.02 -8.50
N THR A 112 -0.64 -8.91 -8.86
CA THR A 112 -0.14 -8.00 -9.90
C THR A 112 1.14 -7.31 -9.48
N VAL A 113 1.23 -6.83 -8.24
CA VAL A 113 2.45 -6.21 -7.68
C VAL A 113 3.60 -7.19 -7.69
N ARG A 114 3.35 -8.45 -7.29
CA ARG A 114 4.36 -9.52 -7.32
C ARG A 114 4.82 -9.85 -8.74
N ARG A 115 3.91 -9.81 -9.72
CA ARG A 115 4.21 -10.16 -11.10
C ARG A 115 4.89 -9.04 -11.88
N ASN A 116 4.58 -7.78 -11.58
CA ASN A 116 5.09 -6.60 -12.28
C ASN A 116 5.44 -5.45 -11.32
N PRO A 117 6.55 -5.56 -10.56
CA PRO A 117 6.91 -4.55 -9.56
C PRO A 117 7.23 -3.18 -10.17
N LEU A 118 7.92 -3.13 -11.33
CA LEU A 118 8.26 -1.87 -12.00
C LEU A 118 7.03 -1.10 -12.49
N ALA A 119 6.08 -1.79 -13.14
CA ALA A 119 4.85 -1.16 -13.63
C ALA A 119 4.02 -0.62 -12.46
N THR A 120 3.99 -1.35 -11.34
CA THR A 120 3.30 -0.93 -10.12
C THR A 120 3.94 0.33 -9.52
N MET A 121 5.27 0.39 -9.45
CA MET A 121 6.00 1.58 -9.01
C MET A 121 5.65 2.80 -9.88
N GLY A 122 5.69 2.66 -11.21
CA GLY A 122 5.31 3.74 -12.13
C GLY A 122 3.87 4.22 -11.93
N ALA A 123 2.92 3.29 -11.76
CA ALA A 123 1.53 3.63 -11.47
C ALA A 123 1.37 4.36 -10.13
N ALA A 124 2.08 3.91 -9.08
CA ALA A 124 2.06 4.54 -7.78
C ALA A 124 2.61 5.98 -7.81
N PHE A 125 3.72 6.21 -8.52
CA PHE A 125 4.25 7.56 -8.74
C PHE A 125 3.27 8.45 -9.52
N GLY A 126 2.63 7.91 -10.57
CA GLY A 126 1.63 8.65 -11.34
C GLY A 126 0.44 9.08 -10.49
N ILE A 127 -0.11 8.16 -9.70
CA ILE A 127 -1.23 8.46 -8.78
C ILE A 127 -0.79 9.46 -7.71
N GLY A 128 0.38 9.25 -7.10
CA GLY A 128 0.92 10.16 -6.08
C GLY A 128 1.13 11.57 -6.61
N PHE A 129 1.67 11.70 -7.83
CA PHE A 129 1.84 12.99 -8.48
C PHE A 129 0.50 13.70 -8.75
N LEU A 130 -0.51 12.98 -9.21
CA LEU A 130 -1.85 13.55 -9.43
C LEU A 130 -2.48 14.05 -8.13
N ILE A 131 -2.36 13.28 -7.04
CA ILE A 131 -2.86 13.69 -5.71
C ILE A 131 -2.11 14.93 -5.23
N ALA A 132 -0.78 14.94 -5.35
CA ALA A 132 0.05 16.09 -4.99
C ALA A 132 -0.31 17.35 -5.81
N LEU A 133 -0.63 17.18 -7.09
CA LEU A 133 -1.05 18.28 -7.96
C LEU A 133 -2.40 18.88 -7.53
N VAL A 134 -3.36 18.05 -7.09
CA VAL A 134 -4.67 18.50 -6.62
C VAL A 134 -4.57 19.20 -5.25
N LEU A 135 -3.74 18.69 -4.34
CA LEU A 135 -3.55 19.26 -3.00
C LEU A 135 -2.72 20.55 -2.99
N ARG A 136 -1.93 20.82 -4.03
CA ARG A 136 -1.10 22.03 -4.15
C ARG A 136 -1.92 23.30 -4.46
N LYS A 137 -3.23 23.17 -4.67
CA LYS A 137 -4.13 24.27 -5.06
C LYS A 137 -4.76 24.93 -3.85
#